data_AF-A0A8T3Y0T0-F1
#
_entry.id   AF-A0A8T3Y0T0-F1
#
_cell.length_a   1.000
_cell.length_b   1.000
_cell.length_c   1.000
_cell.angle_alpha   90.00
_cell.angle_beta   90.00
_cell.angle_gamma   90.00
#
_symmetry.space_group_name_H-M   'P 1'
#
loop_
_entity.id
_entity.type
_entity.pdbx_description
1 polymer ?
#
loop_
_entity_poly.entity_id
_entity_poly.type
_entity_poly.pdbx_seq_one_letter_code
_entity_poly.pdbx_strand_id
1 'polypeptide(L)'
;MGNLISRLGNAGRRIAVVASLAGALAVAGCGELERQACLSNNFRDLEKPKGKIAEVLDCEKKNQAPSLEIGTDFGKGLSGKVDYLVSGEDSDGTISEVRVRFNNGSWEIYSNGTSFQKDIVPGANSLEAYAVDNKGAQSPIVTRSFESPTETEARAKIEEILNLRLNMYQEYLIEDVYSAPQDGINTILVDYNIETFNPPPKHDAIIGYISPTDSLNTELSNKQYLDGYSVPNLYLARLPLSEIESRLNSWIDNDWQ
;
A
#
# COMPACT_ATOMS: atom_id res chain seq x y z
N MET A 1 -20.08 -46.55 -11.12
CA MET A 1 -19.05 -46.99 -10.16
C MET A 1 -17.72 -46.38 -10.60
N GLY A 2 -17.01 -45.68 -9.72
CA GLY A 2 -15.70 -45.02 -9.99
C GLY A 2 -15.85 -43.60 -10.57
N ASN A 3 -15.87 -42.46 -9.87
CA ASN A 3 -15.21 -41.92 -8.66
C ASN A 3 -13.90 -41.15 -8.96
N LEU A 4 -13.86 -39.88 -8.48
CA LEU A 4 -12.70 -38.96 -8.28
C LEU A 4 -12.07 -38.34 -9.57
N ILE A 5 -11.71 -37.04 -9.68
CA ILE A 5 -11.16 -36.06 -8.72
C ILE A 5 -11.57 -34.62 -9.13
N SER A 6 -12.06 -33.84 -8.16
CA SER A 6 -12.19 -32.38 -8.24
C SER A 6 -10.82 -31.69 -8.06
N ARG A 7 -10.45 -30.78 -8.97
CA ARG A 7 -9.29 -29.90 -8.81
C ARG A 7 -9.76 -28.51 -8.38
N LEU A 8 -9.80 -28.30 -7.07
CA LEU A 8 -9.74 -26.97 -6.46
C LEU A 8 -8.26 -26.56 -6.39
N GLY A 9 -7.85 -25.66 -7.27
CA GLY A 9 -6.56 -25.01 -7.20
C GLY A 9 -6.60 -23.85 -6.21
N ASN A 10 -6.22 -24.13 -4.96
CA ASN A 10 -5.89 -23.11 -3.96
C ASN A 10 -4.62 -22.37 -4.40
N ALA A 11 -4.76 -21.16 -4.95
CA ALA A 11 -3.66 -20.22 -5.08
C ALA A 11 -3.60 -19.36 -3.82
N GLY A 12 -2.92 -19.88 -2.79
CA GLY A 12 -2.56 -19.10 -1.60
C GLY A 12 -1.55 -18.02 -1.99
N ARG A 13 -1.99 -16.76 -2.09
CA ARG A 13 -1.08 -15.62 -2.12
C ARG A 13 -0.53 -15.40 -0.72
N ARG A 14 0.74 -15.75 -0.54
CA ARG A 14 1.56 -15.29 0.59
C ARG A 14 1.74 -13.79 0.45
N ILE A 15 1.24 -13.02 1.41
CA ILE A 15 1.61 -11.63 1.61
C ILE A 15 3.09 -11.66 2.05
N ALA A 16 3.98 -11.21 1.18
CA ALA A 16 5.35 -10.92 1.55
C ALA A 16 5.35 -9.58 2.29
N VAL A 17 5.28 -9.63 3.61
CA VAL A 17 5.67 -8.50 4.45
C VAL A 17 7.18 -8.34 4.26
N VAL A 18 7.59 -7.33 3.50
CA VAL A 18 8.98 -6.91 3.45
C VAL A 18 9.27 -6.24 4.79
N ALA A 19 9.70 -7.04 5.76
CA ALA A 19 10.34 -6.53 6.97
C ALA A 19 11.68 -5.92 6.53
N SER A 20 11.73 -4.61 6.34
CA SER A 20 12.98 -3.89 6.21
C SER A 20 13.71 -3.98 7.55
N LEU A 21 14.73 -4.84 7.61
CA LEU A 21 15.70 -4.89 8.69
C LEU A 21 16.51 -3.56 8.67
N ALA A 22 16.00 -2.54 9.34
CA ALA A 22 16.81 -1.39 9.72
C ALA A 22 17.59 -1.78 10.97
N GLY A 23 18.82 -2.25 10.78
CA GLY A 23 19.77 -2.45 11.85
C GLY A 23 20.12 -1.13 12.51
N ALA A 24 19.50 -0.85 13.67
CA ALA A 24 20.07 0.06 14.65
C ALA A 24 20.95 -0.77 15.58
N LEU A 25 22.25 -0.77 15.31
CA LEU A 25 23.27 -1.28 16.22
C LEU A 25 23.37 -0.33 17.43
N ALA A 26 22.45 -0.45 18.38
CA ALA A 26 22.59 0.21 19.68
C ALA A 26 23.52 -0.65 20.54
N VAL A 27 24.80 -0.25 20.60
CA VAL A 27 25.75 -0.74 21.59
C VAL A 27 25.28 -0.25 22.96
N ALA A 28 24.45 -1.05 23.64
CA ALA A 28 24.18 -0.89 25.05
C ALA A 28 25.37 -1.44 25.84
N GLY A 29 26.43 -0.64 25.92
CA GLY A 29 27.32 -0.72 27.08
C GLY A 29 26.51 -0.26 28.29
N CYS A 30 26.06 -1.20 29.12
CA CYS A 30 25.63 -0.89 30.48
C CYS A 30 26.85 -0.41 31.26
N GLY A 31 27.16 0.88 31.11
CA GLY A 31 28.02 1.64 31.99
C GLY A 31 27.33 1.77 33.34
N GLU A 32 27.85 1.01 34.28
CA GLU A 32 27.67 1.12 35.71
C GLU A 32 27.92 2.56 36.18
N LEU A 33 26.87 3.32 36.50
CA LEU A 33 26.85 4.49 37.40
C LEU A 33 25.49 5.22 37.30
N GLU A 34 24.47 4.74 38.02
CA GLU A 34 23.38 5.60 38.52
C GLU A 34 22.57 4.86 39.60
N ARG A 35 23.28 4.46 40.66
CA ARG A 35 22.69 4.19 41.97
C ARG A 35 23.07 5.33 42.91
N GLN A 36 22.47 6.52 42.77
CA GLN A 36 22.50 7.53 43.84
C GLN A 36 21.58 8.72 43.55
N ALA A 37 20.28 8.59 43.87
CA ALA A 37 19.42 9.73 44.20
C ALA A 37 18.08 9.33 44.85
N CYS A 38 18.07 8.38 45.80
CA CYS A 38 16.93 8.20 46.70
C CYS A 38 17.39 7.94 48.14
N LEU A 39 18.40 8.68 48.63
CA LEU A 39 18.77 8.69 50.05
C LEU A 39 19.38 10.04 50.43
N SER A 40 18.53 11.01 50.76
CA SER A 40 18.75 11.83 51.96
C SER A 40 17.52 12.70 52.20
N ASN A 41 16.78 12.41 53.25
CA ASN A 41 16.30 13.43 54.16
C ASN A 41 16.01 12.79 55.51
N ASN A 42 16.92 13.07 56.45
CA ASN A 42 16.75 13.13 57.90
C ASN A 42 15.76 12.15 58.56
N PHE A 43 16.29 11.07 59.13
CA PHE A 43 15.75 10.47 60.35
C PHE A 43 16.90 10.07 61.28
N ARG A 44 17.34 11.02 62.11
CA ARG A 44 17.90 10.69 63.43
C ARG A 44 16.74 10.71 64.40
N ASP A 45 16.73 9.70 65.26
CA ASP A 45 15.85 9.48 66.41
C ASP A 45 14.43 9.02 66.07
N LEU A 46 14.18 7.73 66.23
CA LEU A 46 13.26 7.18 67.24
C LEU A 46 13.21 5.64 67.15
N GLU A 47 12.92 5.05 68.29
CA GLU A 47 13.09 3.66 68.68
C GLU A 47 12.32 2.64 67.83
N LYS A 48 12.80 1.39 67.83
CA LYS A 48 12.12 0.23 67.22
C LYS A 48 10.68 0.09 67.75
N PRO A 49 9.73 -0.22 66.86
CA PRO A 49 8.97 -1.44 67.05
C PRO A 49 8.90 -2.33 65.81
N LYS A 50 8.63 -3.61 66.10
CA LYS A 50 8.46 -4.73 65.17
C LYS A 50 7.35 -4.45 64.16
N GLY A 51 7.67 -4.58 62.87
CA GLY A 51 6.71 -4.55 61.78
C GLY A 51 7.40 -4.19 60.48
N LYS A 52 8.01 -5.16 59.80
CA LYS A 52 8.49 -4.99 58.43
C LYS A 52 7.28 -4.86 57.51
N ILE A 53 6.75 -3.65 57.39
CA ILE A 53 6.03 -3.26 56.19
C ILE A 53 7.15 -2.87 55.22
N ALA A 54 7.51 -3.78 54.33
CA ALA A 54 8.30 -3.40 53.17
C ALA A 54 7.35 -2.54 52.32
N GLU A 55 7.46 -1.23 52.43
CA GLU A 55 6.96 -0.32 51.40
C GLU A 55 7.71 -0.71 50.12
N VAL A 56 7.03 -1.48 49.28
CA VAL A 56 7.46 -1.70 47.91
C VAL A 56 7.34 -0.33 47.25
N LEU A 57 8.46 0.38 47.14
CA LEU A 57 8.58 1.48 46.20
C LEU A 57 8.36 0.86 44.81
N ASP A 58 7.11 0.80 44.40
CA ASP A 58 6.74 0.51 43.02
C ASP A 58 7.08 1.77 42.24
N CYS A 59 8.30 1.82 41.70
CA CYS A 59 8.64 2.83 40.73
C CYS A 59 7.84 2.52 39.47
N GLU A 60 6.64 3.06 39.35
CA GLU A 60 5.86 2.95 38.11
C GLU A 60 6.76 3.39 36.96
N LYS A 61 7.10 2.43 36.09
CA LYS A 61 7.92 2.68 34.91
C LYS A 61 7.23 3.78 34.12
N LYS A 62 7.93 4.91 33.91
CA LYS A 62 7.41 6.04 33.13
C LYS A 62 6.94 5.52 31.76
N ASN A 63 5.72 5.89 31.39
CA ASN A 63 5.13 5.51 30.11
C ASN A 63 6.00 5.95 28.93
N GLN A 64 6.22 5.06 27.97
CA GLN A 64 6.91 5.39 26.72
C GLN A 64 5.88 5.63 25.62
N ALA A 65 6.16 6.59 24.74
CA ALA A 65 5.26 6.84 23.62
C ALA A 65 5.30 5.68 22.63
N PRO A 66 4.16 5.31 22.02
CA PRO A 66 4.14 4.30 20.97
C PRO A 66 4.83 4.77 19.69
N SER A 67 5.07 3.83 18.78
CA SER A 67 5.51 4.06 17.40
C SER A 67 4.39 3.71 16.41
N LEU A 68 4.50 4.15 15.15
CA LEU A 68 3.51 3.89 14.11
C LEU A 68 4.16 3.77 12.73
N GLU A 69 3.63 2.88 11.91
CA GLU A 69 3.95 2.71 10.50
C GLU A 69 2.69 2.75 9.63
N ILE A 70 2.87 3.21 8.38
CA ILE A 70 1.83 3.26 7.35
C ILE A 70 2.34 2.49 6.13
N GLY A 71 1.63 1.42 5.79
CA GLY A 71 1.77 0.69 4.53
C GLY A 71 0.73 1.13 3.50
N THR A 72 1.07 1.03 2.22
CA THR A 72 0.22 1.36 1.07
C THR A 72 0.22 0.22 0.06
N ASP A 73 -0.95 -0.14 -0.46
CA ASP A 73 -1.11 -1.07 -1.56
C ASP A 73 -2.12 -0.49 -2.57
N PHE A 74 -1.75 -0.45 -3.85
CA PHE A 74 -2.64 0.00 -4.93
C PHE A 74 -3.45 -1.16 -5.55
N GLY A 75 -3.36 -2.36 -4.93
CA GLY A 75 -4.05 -3.56 -5.35
C GLY A 75 -3.69 -3.95 -6.78
N LYS A 76 -4.71 -4.27 -7.59
CA LYS A 76 -4.55 -4.52 -9.03
C LYS A 76 -4.48 -3.24 -9.88
N GLY A 77 -4.62 -2.06 -9.26
CA GLY A 77 -4.58 -0.78 -9.98
C GLY A 77 -5.82 -0.49 -10.82
N LEU A 78 -6.94 -1.16 -10.54
CA LEU A 78 -8.19 -1.05 -11.31
C LEU A 78 -9.32 -0.35 -10.55
N SER A 79 -9.16 -0.11 -9.25
CA SER A 79 -10.23 0.44 -8.40
C SER A 79 -10.23 1.96 -8.33
N GLY A 80 -9.14 2.62 -8.74
CA GLY A 80 -8.92 4.03 -8.42
C GLY A 80 -8.83 4.31 -6.92
N LYS A 81 -8.54 3.28 -6.12
CA LYS A 81 -8.42 3.33 -4.66
C LYS A 81 -7.03 2.86 -4.24
N VAL A 82 -6.61 3.35 -3.07
CA VAL A 82 -5.42 2.88 -2.36
C VAL A 82 -5.85 2.22 -1.04
N ASP A 83 -5.31 1.05 -0.76
CA ASP A 83 -5.40 0.35 0.50
C ASP A 83 -4.29 0.85 1.44
N TYR A 84 -4.69 1.28 2.63
CA TYR A 84 -3.77 1.63 3.71
C TYR A 84 -3.81 0.58 4.81
N LEU A 85 -2.64 0.24 5.36
CA LEU A 85 -2.50 -0.49 6.60
C LEU A 85 -1.78 0.40 7.60
N VAL A 86 -2.44 0.71 8.71
CA VAL A 86 -1.86 1.53 9.79
C VAL A 86 -1.67 0.67 11.02
N SER A 87 -0.43 0.56 11.49
CA SER A 87 -0.08 -0.28 12.64
C SER A 87 0.87 0.47 13.56
N GLY A 88 0.56 0.47 14.84
CA GLY A 88 1.41 0.97 15.91
C GLY A 88 1.91 -0.14 16.83
N GLU A 89 3.03 0.15 17.48
CA GLU A 89 3.67 -0.72 18.46
C GLU A 89 4.01 0.09 19.72
N ASP A 90 3.79 -0.50 20.88
CA ASP A 90 4.11 0.08 22.18
C ASP A 90 4.99 -0.91 22.97
N SER A 91 6.13 -0.43 23.46
CA SER A 91 7.14 -1.25 24.14
C SER A 91 6.83 -1.50 25.61
N ASP A 92 5.97 -0.71 26.23
CA ASP A 92 5.61 -0.83 27.65
C ASP A 92 4.09 -0.81 27.90
N GLY A 93 3.31 -1.07 26.85
CA GLY A 93 1.85 -1.10 26.86
C GLY A 93 1.25 -1.69 25.59
N THR A 94 0.06 -1.20 25.24
CA THR A 94 -0.70 -1.63 24.06
C THR A 94 -1.33 -0.43 23.38
N ILE A 95 -1.50 -0.49 22.06
CA ILE A 95 -2.20 0.56 21.31
C ILE A 95 -3.70 0.53 21.61
N SER A 96 -4.24 1.66 22.07
CA SER A 96 -5.67 1.86 22.29
C SER A 96 -6.39 2.22 20.99
N GLU A 97 -5.84 3.15 20.22
CA GLU A 97 -6.41 3.60 18.95
C GLU A 97 -5.33 4.14 18.00
N VAL A 98 -5.63 4.15 16.71
CA VAL A 98 -4.89 4.91 15.71
C VAL A 98 -5.79 5.97 15.12
N ARG A 99 -5.27 7.19 14.99
CA ARG A 99 -5.97 8.30 14.35
C ARG A 99 -5.36 8.56 13.00
N VAL A 100 -6.21 8.72 11.99
CA VAL A 100 -5.78 8.94 10.61
C VAL A 100 -6.51 10.13 10.02
N ARG A 101 -5.86 10.85 9.11
CA ARG A 101 -6.44 11.94 8.34
C ARG A 101 -5.97 11.84 6.91
N PHE A 102 -6.92 11.77 5.98
CA PHE A 102 -6.63 11.74 4.54
C PHE A 102 -6.84 13.12 3.93
N ASN A 103 -5.90 13.57 3.10
CA ASN A 103 -5.93 14.84 2.35
C ASN A 103 -6.39 16.05 3.17
N ASN A 104 -5.82 16.24 4.37
CA ASN A 104 -6.17 17.31 5.31
C ASN A 104 -7.64 17.32 5.76
N GLY A 105 -8.35 16.19 5.64
CA GLY A 105 -9.73 16.04 6.10
C GLY A 105 -9.89 16.00 7.63
N SER A 106 -10.94 15.35 8.10
CA SER A 106 -11.12 15.14 9.55
C SER A 106 -10.26 13.97 10.05
N TRP A 107 -9.88 14.01 11.32
CA TRP A 107 -9.29 12.84 11.98
C TRP A 107 -10.37 11.77 12.19
N GLU A 108 -10.11 10.58 11.69
CA GLU A 108 -10.91 9.37 11.86
C GLU A 108 -10.18 8.42 12.82
N ILE A 109 -10.93 7.63 13.58
CA ILE A 109 -10.38 6.69 14.58
C ILE A 109 -10.54 5.26 14.06
N TYR A 110 -9.46 4.49 14.13
CA TYR A 110 -9.43 3.08 13.75
C TYR A 110 -8.79 2.24 14.86
N SER A 111 -9.11 0.95 14.88
CA SER A 111 -8.39 -0.04 15.69
C SER A 111 -6.99 -0.26 15.11
N ASN A 112 -6.03 -0.57 15.98
CA ASN A 112 -4.65 -0.85 15.56
C ASN A 112 -4.59 -2.00 14.54
N GLY A 113 -3.81 -1.83 13.47
CA GLY A 113 -3.65 -2.85 12.42
C GLY A 113 -4.84 -2.97 11.46
N THR A 114 -5.77 -2.01 11.46
CA THR A 114 -6.90 -2.01 10.51
C THR A 114 -6.46 -1.60 9.12
N SER A 115 -6.92 -2.34 8.10
CA SER A 115 -6.83 -1.92 6.70
C SER A 115 -8.08 -1.19 6.25
N PHE A 116 -7.91 -0.13 5.46
CA PHE A 116 -9.02 0.63 4.89
C PHE A 116 -8.64 1.23 3.53
N GLN A 117 -9.66 1.57 2.74
CA GLN A 117 -9.49 2.14 1.40
C GLN A 117 -9.83 3.63 1.36
N LYS A 118 -9.09 4.38 0.55
CA LYS A 118 -9.44 5.74 0.16
C LYS A 118 -9.42 5.87 -1.36
N ASP A 119 -10.31 6.70 -1.89
CA ASP A 119 -10.30 7.08 -3.30
C ASP A 119 -9.06 7.91 -3.61
N ILE A 120 -8.40 7.58 -4.71
CA ILE A 120 -7.29 8.38 -5.23
C ILE A 120 -7.88 9.61 -5.90
N VAL A 121 -7.47 10.79 -5.44
CA VAL A 121 -7.86 12.06 -6.05
C VAL A 121 -6.79 12.54 -7.03
N PRO A 122 -7.15 13.35 -8.05
CA PRO A 122 -6.17 13.99 -8.91
C PRO A 122 -5.12 14.78 -8.11
N GLY A 123 -3.85 14.64 -8.47
CA GLY A 123 -2.73 15.32 -7.84
C GLY A 123 -2.34 14.72 -6.49
N ALA A 124 -2.03 15.58 -5.52
CA ALA A 124 -1.47 15.16 -4.24
C ALA A 124 -2.45 14.35 -3.38
N ASN A 125 -2.00 13.17 -2.96
CA ASN A 125 -2.67 12.32 -1.98
C ASN A 125 -1.76 12.15 -0.77
N SER A 126 -2.30 12.31 0.44
CA SER A 126 -1.56 12.20 1.69
C SER A 126 -2.41 11.56 2.80
N LEU A 127 -1.83 10.60 3.51
CA LEU A 127 -2.35 10.07 4.76
C LEU A 127 -1.42 10.48 5.90
N GLU A 128 -1.95 11.16 6.90
CA GLU A 128 -1.30 11.41 8.18
C GLU A 128 -1.89 10.48 9.23
N ALA A 129 -1.07 9.92 10.12
CA ALA A 129 -1.54 9.07 11.20
C ALA A 129 -0.67 9.16 12.46
N TYR A 130 -1.27 8.87 13.62
CA TYR A 130 -0.55 8.66 14.88
C TYR A 130 -1.28 7.64 15.76
N ALA A 131 -0.55 6.98 16.65
CA ALA A 131 -1.07 5.99 17.58
C ALA A 131 -1.24 6.59 18.97
N VAL A 132 -2.21 6.10 19.72
CA VAL A 132 -2.43 6.42 21.14
C VAL A 132 -2.37 5.12 21.94
N ASP A 133 -1.53 5.07 22.96
CA ASP A 133 -1.42 3.90 23.84
C ASP A 133 -2.54 3.83 24.91
N ASN A 134 -2.56 2.75 25.68
CA ASN A 134 -3.53 2.50 26.74
C ASN A 134 -3.34 3.38 27.99
N LYS A 135 -2.32 4.24 28.03
CA LYS A 135 -2.05 5.24 29.08
C LYS A 135 -2.18 6.67 28.56
N GLY A 136 -2.59 6.85 27.30
CA GLY A 136 -2.86 8.12 26.64
C GLY A 136 -1.67 8.82 25.99
N ALA A 137 -0.46 8.24 25.94
CA ALA A 137 0.63 8.85 25.19
C ALA A 137 0.48 8.64 23.69
N GLN A 138 1.01 9.60 22.91
CA GLN A 138 0.85 9.64 21.46
C GLN A 138 2.18 9.42 20.77
N SER A 139 2.18 8.68 19.67
CA SER A 139 3.31 8.63 18.76
C SER A 139 3.51 9.98 18.06
N PRO A 140 4.69 10.25 17.48
CA PRO A 140 4.82 11.27 16.43
C PRO A 140 3.81 11.01 15.30
N ILE A 141 3.42 12.09 14.61
CA ILE A 141 2.61 11.97 13.38
C ILE A 141 3.52 11.46 12.26
N VAL A 142 3.07 10.41 11.59
CA VAL A 142 3.70 9.84 10.39
C VAL A 142 2.88 10.24 9.18
N THR A 143 3.56 10.52 8.07
CA THR A 143 2.91 10.91 6.80
C THR A 143 3.36 10.01 5.68
N ARG A 144 2.41 9.57 4.85
CA ARG A 144 2.66 8.94 3.55
C ARG A 144 1.92 9.69 2.47
N SER A 145 2.65 10.07 1.43
CA SER A 145 2.09 10.77 0.28
C SER A 145 2.51 10.11 -1.04
N PHE A 146 1.70 10.35 -2.05
CA PHE A 146 2.00 10.05 -3.45
C PHE A 146 1.25 11.05 -4.35
N GLU A 147 1.71 11.21 -5.58
CA GLU A 147 1.07 12.05 -6.58
C GLU A 147 0.32 11.17 -7.58
N SER A 148 -0.96 11.46 -7.81
CA SER A 148 -1.71 10.92 -8.94
C SER A 148 -1.46 11.83 -10.15
N PRO A 149 -0.80 11.33 -11.21
CA PRO A 149 -0.38 12.16 -12.34
C PRO A 149 -1.59 12.69 -13.10
N THR A 150 -1.38 13.77 -13.85
CA THR A 150 -2.29 14.16 -14.91
C THR A 150 -2.32 13.09 -16.00
N GLU A 151 -3.38 13.10 -16.82
CA GLU A 151 -3.48 12.21 -17.97
C GLU A 151 -2.29 12.36 -18.92
N THR A 152 -1.87 13.60 -19.20
CA THR A 152 -0.71 13.90 -20.02
C THR A 152 0.58 13.29 -19.47
N GLU A 153 0.81 13.39 -18.15
CA GLU A 153 2.01 12.83 -17.52
C GLU A 153 1.99 11.29 -17.53
N ALA A 154 0.83 10.69 -17.28
CA ALA A 154 0.66 9.24 -17.34
C ALA A 154 0.90 8.70 -18.75
N ARG A 155 0.29 9.34 -19.77
CA ARG A 155 0.48 8.99 -21.18
C ARG A 155 1.95 9.11 -21.59
N ALA A 156 2.60 10.24 -21.26
CA ALA A 156 4.01 10.43 -21.55
C ALA A 156 4.91 9.34 -20.94
N LYS A 157 4.61 8.88 -19.72
CA LYS A 157 5.34 7.78 -19.07
C LYS A 157 5.08 6.43 -19.78
N ILE A 158 3.85 6.16 -20.19
CA ILE A 158 3.52 4.94 -20.95
C ILE A 158 4.26 4.94 -22.29
N GLU A 159 4.19 6.03 -23.05
CA GLU A 159 4.90 6.19 -24.33
C GLU A 159 6.41 6.06 -24.17
N GLU A 160 7.00 6.65 -23.13
CA GLU A 160 8.43 6.48 -22.81
C GLU A 160 8.79 5.00 -22.69
N ILE A 161 8.02 4.23 -21.91
CA ILE A 161 8.28 2.80 -21.69
C ILE A 161 8.07 1.99 -22.98
N LEU A 162 7.00 2.27 -23.73
CA LEU A 162 6.75 1.63 -25.01
C LEU A 162 7.91 1.90 -25.97
N ASN A 163 8.35 3.15 -26.12
CA ASN A 163 9.45 3.53 -27.02
C ASN A 163 10.79 2.87 -26.64
N LEU A 164 11.03 2.57 -25.37
CA LEU A 164 12.20 1.81 -24.91
C LEU A 164 12.13 0.30 -25.25
N ARG A 165 10.97 -0.17 -25.73
CA ARG A 165 10.64 -1.58 -26.01
C ARG A 165 10.21 -1.82 -27.46
N LEU A 166 10.53 -0.91 -28.40
CA LEU A 166 10.14 -0.99 -29.82
C LEU A 166 10.55 -2.30 -30.53
N ASN A 167 11.50 -3.05 -29.99
CA ASN A 167 11.90 -4.35 -30.54
C ASN A 167 11.01 -5.52 -30.08
N MET A 168 9.98 -5.29 -29.27
CA MET A 168 9.09 -6.31 -28.73
C MET A 168 7.73 -6.41 -29.45
N TYR A 169 7.38 -5.40 -30.23
CA TYR A 169 6.11 -5.31 -30.97
C TYR A 169 6.35 -4.58 -32.30
N GLN A 170 5.39 -4.68 -33.24
CA GLN A 170 5.50 -4.09 -34.56
C GLN A 170 5.33 -2.56 -34.51
N GLU A 171 4.22 -2.11 -33.94
CA GLU A 171 3.91 -0.70 -33.70
C GLU A 171 2.89 -0.55 -32.57
N TYR A 172 2.65 0.69 -32.15
CA TYR A 172 1.51 1.02 -31.32
C TYR A 172 0.77 2.23 -31.87
N LEU A 173 -0.54 2.19 -31.76
CA LEU A 173 -1.46 3.27 -32.14
C LEU A 173 -1.98 3.93 -30.87
N ILE A 174 -2.12 5.26 -30.90
CA ILE A 174 -2.59 6.08 -29.77
C ILE A 174 -4.03 6.51 -30.03
N GLU A 175 -4.87 6.48 -28.99
CA GLU A 175 -6.29 6.89 -29.07
C GLU A 175 -7.05 6.16 -30.20
N ASP A 176 -6.82 4.86 -30.31
CA ASP A 176 -7.36 4.03 -31.38
C ASP A 176 -8.77 3.49 -31.06
N VAL A 177 -9.52 3.14 -32.10
CA VAL A 177 -10.81 2.48 -31.98
C VAL A 177 -10.62 0.99 -32.21
N TYR A 178 -10.74 0.20 -31.15
CA TYR A 178 -10.50 -1.24 -31.19
C TYR A 178 -11.81 -2.04 -31.22
N SER A 179 -11.84 -3.11 -32.01
CA SER A 179 -12.88 -4.14 -31.97
C SER A 179 -12.25 -5.50 -31.77
N ALA A 180 -12.81 -6.31 -30.87
CA ALA A 180 -12.29 -7.65 -30.66
C ALA A 180 -12.47 -8.50 -31.94
N PRO A 181 -11.46 -9.28 -32.38
CA PRO A 181 -11.47 -9.93 -33.70
C PRO A 181 -12.64 -10.87 -33.99
N GLN A 182 -13.28 -11.41 -32.95
CA GLN A 182 -14.39 -12.37 -33.09
C GLN A 182 -15.77 -11.71 -32.99
N ASP A 183 -15.84 -10.47 -32.52
CA ASP A 183 -17.09 -9.72 -32.43
C ASP A 183 -17.28 -8.87 -33.68
N GLY A 184 -16.28 -8.04 -34.02
CA GLY A 184 -16.30 -7.18 -35.20
C GLY A 184 -17.44 -6.15 -35.24
N ILE A 185 -18.20 -5.99 -34.14
CA ILE A 185 -19.38 -5.13 -34.05
C ILE A 185 -19.21 -4.08 -32.95
N ASN A 186 -18.84 -4.49 -31.73
CA ASN A 186 -18.60 -3.52 -30.67
C ASN A 186 -17.21 -2.91 -30.83
N THR A 187 -17.13 -1.60 -30.65
CA THR A 187 -15.89 -0.85 -30.67
C THR A 187 -15.72 -0.11 -29.36
N ILE A 188 -14.50 -0.09 -28.85
CA ILE A 188 -14.11 0.69 -27.68
C ILE A 188 -13.00 1.67 -28.08
N LEU A 189 -12.99 2.84 -27.45
CA LEU A 189 -11.85 3.74 -27.52
C LEU A 189 -10.77 3.21 -26.56
N VAL A 190 -9.55 3.05 -27.05
CA VAL A 190 -8.41 2.58 -26.25
C VAL A 190 -7.29 3.60 -26.32
N ASP A 191 -6.52 3.72 -25.24
CA ASP A 191 -5.41 4.68 -25.22
C ASP A 191 -4.25 4.21 -26.07
N TYR A 192 -3.91 2.92 -25.98
CA TYR A 192 -2.90 2.31 -26.82
C TYR A 192 -3.37 0.96 -27.33
N ASN A 193 -3.27 0.79 -28.64
CA ASN A 193 -3.40 -0.49 -29.32
C ASN A 193 -2.00 -0.94 -29.76
N ILE A 194 -1.51 -2.06 -29.23
CA ILE A 194 -0.17 -2.57 -29.50
C ILE A 194 -0.22 -3.76 -30.45
N GLU A 195 0.29 -3.58 -31.66
CA GLU A 195 0.36 -4.61 -32.68
C GLU A 195 1.58 -5.51 -32.42
N THR A 196 1.35 -6.76 -32.05
CA THR A 196 2.46 -7.70 -31.74
C THR A 196 3.01 -8.39 -32.98
N PHE A 197 4.27 -8.83 -32.97
CA PHE A 197 4.89 -9.58 -34.09
C PHE A 197 4.28 -10.98 -34.34
N ASN A 198 3.24 -11.36 -33.61
CA ASN A 198 2.72 -12.72 -33.65
C ASN A 198 1.81 -12.93 -34.87
N PRO A 199 1.95 -14.05 -35.61
CA PRO A 199 0.99 -14.38 -36.64
C PRO A 199 -0.39 -14.66 -35.99
N PRO A 200 -1.48 -14.42 -36.73
CA PRO A 200 -2.83 -14.78 -36.30
C PRO A 200 -2.86 -16.23 -35.76
N PRO A 201 -3.61 -16.52 -34.68
CA PRO A 201 -4.74 -15.73 -34.16
C PRO A 201 -4.40 -14.86 -32.93
N LYS A 202 -3.13 -14.61 -32.61
CA LYS A 202 -2.79 -13.80 -31.42
C LYS A 202 -3.30 -12.36 -31.60
N HIS A 203 -3.96 -11.88 -30.55
CA HIS A 203 -4.63 -10.58 -30.51
C HIS A 203 -3.63 -9.45 -30.30
N ASP A 204 -3.98 -8.25 -30.76
CA ASP A 204 -3.32 -7.03 -30.32
C ASP A 204 -3.47 -6.89 -28.80
N ALA A 205 -2.58 -6.11 -28.19
CA ALA A 205 -2.59 -5.89 -26.77
C ALA A 205 -3.03 -4.46 -26.46
N ILE A 206 -3.90 -4.31 -25.45
CA ILE A 206 -4.54 -3.02 -25.15
C ILE A 206 -4.00 -2.45 -23.85
N ILE A 207 -3.65 -1.17 -23.85
CA ILE A 207 -3.35 -0.42 -22.62
C ILE A 207 -4.38 0.71 -22.49
N GLY A 208 -4.99 0.80 -21.31
CA GLY A 208 -5.87 1.91 -20.91
C GLY A 208 -5.35 2.58 -19.65
N TYR A 209 -5.23 3.90 -19.66
CA TYR A 209 -5.04 4.73 -18.49
C TYR A 209 -6.36 5.37 -18.09
N ILE A 210 -6.84 5.06 -16.89
CA ILE A 210 -8.10 5.59 -16.39
C ILE A 210 -7.77 6.83 -15.56
N SER A 211 -7.99 8.00 -16.15
CA SER A 211 -7.77 9.29 -15.53
C SER A 211 -8.82 9.59 -14.44
N PRO A 212 -8.62 10.67 -13.66
CA PRO A 212 -9.64 11.14 -12.74
C PRO A 212 -10.95 11.60 -13.40
N THR A 213 -10.91 12.03 -14.66
CA THR A 213 -12.09 12.46 -15.42
C THR A 213 -12.84 11.31 -16.09
N ASP A 214 -12.23 10.14 -16.18
CA ASP A 214 -12.85 8.98 -16.81
C ASP A 214 -13.85 8.27 -15.91
N SER A 215 -14.86 7.69 -16.56
CA SER A 215 -15.84 6.82 -15.92
C SER A 215 -15.22 5.46 -15.64
N LEU A 216 -14.87 5.22 -14.38
CA LEU A 216 -14.32 3.93 -13.93
C LEU A 216 -15.22 2.75 -14.32
N ASN A 217 -16.54 2.90 -14.25
CA ASN A 217 -17.49 1.85 -14.63
C ASN A 217 -17.44 1.54 -16.13
N THR A 218 -17.26 2.56 -16.97
CA THR A 218 -17.13 2.39 -18.43
C THR A 218 -15.85 1.64 -18.74
N GLU A 219 -14.73 2.05 -18.15
CA GLU A 219 -13.42 1.41 -18.41
C GLU A 219 -13.36 -0.03 -17.88
N LEU A 220 -13.98 -0.30 -16.74
CA LEU A 220 -14.13 -1.68 -16.26
C LEU A 220 -15.03 -2.54 -17.16
N SER A 221 -16.06 -1.94 -17.77
CA SER A 221 -16.89 -2.63 -18.78
C SER A 221 -16.09 -2.92 -20.06
N ASN A 222 -15.28 -1.96 -20.54
CA ASN A 222 -14.39 -2.15 -21.69
C ASN A 222 -13.38 -3.28 -21.40
N LYS A 223 -12.81 -3.30 -20.20
CA LYS A 223 -11.92 -4.36 -19.75
C LYS A 223 -12.62 -5.73 -19.76
N GLN A 224 -13.83 -5.83 -19.23
CA GLN A 224 -14.61 -7.07 -19.22
C GLN A 224 -14.93 -7.57 -20.63
N TYR A 225 -15.22 -6.66 -21.56
CA TYR A 225 -15.37 -6.96 -22.97
C TYR A 225 -14.09 -7.61 -23.52
N LEU A 226 -12.93 -6.96 -23.34
CA LEU A 226 -11.63 -7.49 -23.81
C LEU A 226 -11.29 -8.85 -23.19
N ASP A 227 -11.51 -9.02 -21.88
CA ASP A 227 -11.31 -10.29 -21.17
C ASP A 227 -12.20 -11.41 -21.76
N GLY A 228 -13.45 -11.09 -22.13
CA GLY A 228 -14.38 -12.03 -22.76
C GLY A 228 -13.91 -12.59 -24.11
N TYR A 229 -13.06 -11.84 -24.81
CA TYR A 229 -12.44 -12.25 -26.08
C TYR A 229 -10.98 -12.65 -25.95
N SER A 230 -10.48 -12.82 -24.71
CA SER A 230 -9.07 -13.17 -24.44
C SER A 230 -8.06 -12.20 -25.07
N VAL A 231 -8.45 -10.93 -25.21
CA VAL A 231 -7.55 -9.87 -25.70
C VAL A 231 -6.65 -9.44 -24.53
N PRO A 232 -5.31 -9.55 -24.63
CA PRO A 232 -4.40 -9.08 -23.60
C PRO A 232 -4.64 -7.60 -23.31
N ASN A 233 -4.87 -7.25 -22.05
CA ASN A 233 -5.15 -5.87 -21.67
C ASN A 233 -4.57 -5.49 -20.31
N LEU A 234 -4.16 -4.23 -20.19
CA LEU A 234 -3.69 -3.60 -18.95
C LEU A 234 -4.42 -2.28 -18.75
N TYR A 235 -5.09 -2.15 -17.60
CA TYR A 235 -5.75 -0.90 -17.20
C TYR A 235 -5.07 -0.32 -15.95
N LEU A 236 -4.78 0.97 -15.97
CA LEU A 236 -4.03 1.69 -14.95
C LEU A 236 -4.87 2.85 -14.42
N ALA A 237 -5.55 2.67 -13.29
CA ALA A 237 -6.47 3.65 -12.73
C ALA A 237 -5.79 4.59 -11.73
N ARG A 238 -5.50 5.82 -12.17
CA ARG A 238 -5.08 6.94 -11.29
C ARG A 238 -3.83 6.66 -10.46
N LEU A 239 -3.01 5.72 -10.90
CA LEU A 239 -1.83 5.23 -10.20
C LEU A 239 -0.68 6.26 -10.25
N PRO A 240 0.18 6.33 -9.22
CA PRO A 240 1.39 7.13 -9.30
C PRO A 240 2.31 6.61 -10.42
N LEU A 241 3.16 7.47 -10.98
CA LEU A 241 4.03 7.14 -12.11
C LEU A 241 4.92 5.91 -11.85
N SER A 242 5.41 5.73 -10.63
CA SER A 242 6.21 4.56 -10.25
C SER A 242 5.42 3.24 -10.33
N GLU A 243 4.12 3.28 -10.01
CA GLU A 243 3.23 2.11 -10.13
C GLU A 243 2.87 1.83 -11.59
N ILE A 244 2.64 2.89 -12.40
CA ILE A 244 2.46 2.75 -13.86
C ILE A 244 3.68 2.04 -14.45
N GLU A 245 4.88 2.53 -14.15
CA GLU A 245 6.13 1.99 -14.68
C GLU A 245 6.36 0.55 -14.26
N SER A 246 6.22 0.25 -12.96
CA SER A 246 6.38 -1.10 -12.42
C SER A 246 5.41 -2.09 -13.06
N ARG A 247 4.13 -1.73 -13.15
CA ARG A 247 3.08 -2.62 -13.68
C ARG A 247 3.19 -2.82 -15.18
N LEU A 248 3.46 -1.75 -15.93
CA LEU A 248 3.60 -1.85 -17.38
C LEU A 248 4.81 -2.72 -17.76
N ASN A 249 5.96 -2.51 -17.13
CA ASN A 249 7.13 -3.37 -17.34
C ASN A 249 6.82 -4.83 -16.96
N SER A 250 6.24 -5.06 -15.78
CA SER A 250 5.88 -6.42 -15.35
C SER A 250 4.90 -7.09 -16.31
N TRP A 251 3.93 -6.35 -16.86
CA TRP A 251 2.94 -6.90 -17.79
C TRP A 251 3.56 -7.21 -19.16
N ILE A 252 4.40 -6.31 -19.69
CA ILE A 252 5.18 -6.52 -20.93
C ILE A 252 6.10 -7.76 -20.81
N ASP A 253 6.69 -7.98 -19.64
CA ASP A 253 7.63 -9.08 -19.45
C ASP A 253 6.93 -10.44 -19.29
N ASN A 254 5.68 -10.47 -18.82
CA ASN A 254 5.05 -11.72 -18.37
C ASN A 254 3.74 -12.10 -19.07
N ASP A 255 2.93 -11.13 -19.52
CA ASP A 255 1.49 -11.38 -19.74
C ASP A 255 1.03 -11.23 -21.21
N TRP A 256 1.80 -10.55 -22.07
CA TRP A 256 1.40 -10.30 -23.47
C TRP A 256 2.21 -11.08 -24.54
N GLN A 257 3.19 -11.91 -24.13
CA GLN A 257 3.97 -12.79 -25.01
C GLN A 257 3.25 -14.12 -25.28
#